data_AF-A0A7C6DPS3-F1
#
_entry.id   AF-A0A7C6DPS3-F1
#
_cell.length_a   1.000
_cell.length_b   1.000
_cell.length_c   1.000
_cell.angle_alpha   90.00
_cell.angle_beta   90.00
_cell.angle_gamma   90.00
#
_symmetry.space_group_name_H-M   'P 1'
#
loop_
_entity.id
_entity.type
_entity.pdbx_description
1 polymer ?
#
loop_
_entity_poly.entity_id
_entity_poly.type
_entity_poly.pdbx_seq_one_letter_code
_entity_poly.pdbx_strand_id
1 'polypeptide(L)'
;MRRIGSTILLVGIVVAMLALDPAMARATPTGQPQAVDAKIEIVWPHDEQGRYSPVETADRFNVAIYLFISGTLEPVPCSFDRPVHLWSDGIQRNARPGEARKVIRRVDGKTMPVWELNDFDAASLRETRLATHLFVTVDGVASRSNVWTHAVDARTILSNPITRPTGQSPESYPTPLVVGSEILVVWPHDQQGRLTSVSSAPLVNVRVQIVWWERRTYSQALAMTKPVRLYRAIDNGFLEEVGIGQMRSVPQNLDPSRPSATGPVYEFNDLDVSGTGTGRRYTLLALADDTITYPQVWVHAVDARTYLPRPDIPSASGAGCPTN
;
A
#
# COMPACT_ATOMS: atom_id res chain seq x y z
N MET A 1 12.54 12.88 39.99
CA MET A 1 12.24 12.02 38.83
C MET A 1 11.34 12.79 37.86
N ARG A 2 11.92 13.39 36.82
CA ARG A 2 11.17 14.11 35.77
C ARG A 2 10.71 13.11 34.71
N ARG A 3 9.40 13.01 34.49
CA ARG A 3 8.84 12.35 33.30
C ARG A 3 9.01 13.30 32.13
N ILE A 4 9.80 12.89 31.13
CA ILE A 4 9.88 13.55 29.84
C ILE A 4 8.63 13.09 29.07
N GLY A 5 7.70 14.00 28.83
CA GLY A 5 6.57 13.76 27.94
C GLY A 5 7.10 13.71 26.52
N SER A 6 6.99 12.54 25.88
CA SER A 6 7.17 12.41 24.43
C SER A 6 5.98 13.09 23.75
N THR A 7 6.20 14.30 23.26
CA THR A 7 5.30 14.95 22.30
C THR A 7 5.40 14.18 21.00
N ILE A 8 4.40 13.34 20.70
CA ILE A 8 4.24 12.74 19.37
C ILE A 8 3.71 13.85 18.46
N LEU A 9 4.54 14.33 17.54
CA LEU A 9 4.13 15.23 16.47
C LEU A 9 3.27 14.39 15.50
N LEU A 10 1.94 14.52 15.59
CA LEU A 10 1.02 13.98 14.61
C LEU A 10 1.09 14.85 13.35
N VAL A 11 1.89 14.42 12.37
CA VAL A 11 1.76 14.90 11.00
C VAL A 11 0.50 14.25 10.43
N GLY A 12 -0.58 15.03 10.32
CA GLY A 12 -1.84 14.58 9.75
C GLY A 12 -1.70 14.42 8.24
N ILE A 13 -1.49 13.20 7.78
CA ILE A 13 -1.52 12.84 6.36
C ILE A 13 -2.99 12.62 5.96
N VAL A 14 -3.48 13.28 4.92
CA VAL A 14 -4.80 12.95 4.34
C VAL A 14 -4.54 12.13 3.09
N VAL A 15 -4.70 10.81 3.20
CA VAL A 15 -4.56 9.89 2.05
C VAL A 15 -5.88 9.91 1.27
N ALA A 16 -5.89 10.57 0.12
CA ALA A 16 -6.99 10.49 -0.84
C ALA A 16 -6.56 9.66 -2.06
N MET A 17 -6.69 8.33 -1.98
CA MET A 17 -6.67 7.48 -3.17
C MET A 17 -8.08 7.41 -3.76
N LEU A 18 -8.44 8.43 -4.53
CA LEU A 18 -9.74 8.45 -5.21
C LEU A 18 -9.69 7.54 -6.45
N ALA A 19 -10.79 6.83 -6.72
CA ALA A 19 -11.05 6.28 -8.05
C ALA A 19 -11.10 7.46 -9.04
N LEU A 20 -10.03 7.63 -9.82
CA LEU A 20 -9.89 8.73 -10.75
C LEU A 20 -10.61 8.40 -12.05
N ASP A 21 -11.57 9.22 -12.43
CA ASP A 21 -12.11 9.25 -13.79
C ASP A 21 -10.99 9.78 -14.72
N PRO A 22 -10.64 9.08 -15.82
CA PRO A 22 -9.63 9.54 -16.78
C PRO A 22 -9.91 10.95 -17.34
N ALA A 23 -11.15 11.46 -17.21
CA ALA A 23 -11.52 12.82 -17.58
C ALA A 23 -11.03 13.92 -16.60
N MET A 24 -10.50 13.59 -15.41
CA MET A 24 -10.01 14.57 -14.42
C MET A 24 -8.56 15.04 -14.62
N ALA A 25 -7.89 14.60 -15.69
CA ALA A 25 -6.51 14.99 -16.02
C ALA A 25 -6.38 16.42 -16.59
N ARG A 26 -7.04 17.42 -15.99
CA ARG A 26 -6.82 18.84 -16.35
C ARG A 26 -6.00 19.55 -15.28
N ALA A 27 -4.91 20.17 -15.72
CA ALA A 27 -4.13 21.09 -14.89
C ALA A 27 -5.04 22.20 -14.34
N THR A 28 -4.84 22.55 -13.07
CA THR A 28 -5.48 23.72 -12.45
C THR A 28 -5.02 25.03 -13.12
N PRO A 29 -5.71 26.17 -12.91
CA PRO A 29 -5.26 27.47 -13.39
C PRO A 29 -3.82 27.86 -12.95
N THR A 30 -3.30 27.19 -11.91
CA THR A 30 -1.93 27.34 -11.41
C THR A 30 -0.90 26.43 -12.12
N GLY A 31 -1.33 25.61 -13.09
CA GLY A 31 -0.49 24.65 -13.79
C GLY A 31 -0.13 23.38 -13.00
N GLN A 32 -0.71 23.18 -11.81
CA GLN A 32 -0.45 22.00 -10.99
C GLN A 32 -1.44 20.86 -11.34
N PRO A 33 -0.98 19.59 -11.38
CA PRO A 33 -1.85 18.46 -11.67
C PRO A 33 -2.86 18.24 -10.53
N GLN A 34 -4.10 17.89 -10.89
CA GLN A 34 -5.16 17.52 -9.93
C GLN A 34 -5.03 16.07 -9.46
N ALA A 35 -4.33 15.24 -10.25
CA ALA A 35 -4.08 13.84 -9.98
C ALA A 35 -2.73 13.42 -10.57
N VAL A 36 -2.05 12.50 -9.90
CA VAL A 36 -0.74 11.99 -10.30
C VAL A 36 -0.68 10.47 -10.28
N ASP A 37 0.13 9.93 -11.16
CA ASP A 37 0.59 8.54 -11.10
C ASP A 37 1.94 8.51 -10.39
N ALA A 38 1.96 7.96 -9.18
CA ALA A 38 3.11 7.89 -8.29
C ALA A 38 3.73 6.49 -8.32
N LYS A 39 4.68 6.27 -9.22
CA LYS A 39 5.27 4.95 -9.47
C LYS A 39 6.63 4.80 -8.82
N ILE A 40 6.80 3.68 -8.11
CA ILE A 40 8.10 3.14 -7.73
C ILE A 40 8.73 2.55 -8.99
N GLU A 41 9.72 3.25 -9.54
CA GLU A 41 10.29 2.96 -10.86
C GLU A 41 11.70 2.39 -10.77
N ILE A 42 12.41 2.69 -9.68
CA ILE A 42 13.73 2.12 -9.43
C ILE A 42 13.74 1.61 -8.01
N VAL A 43 14.18 0.37 -7.86
CA VAL A 43 14.64 -0.15 -6.58
C VAL A 43 16.03 -0.72 -6.76
N TRP A 44 16.95 -0.27 -5.92
CA TRP A 44 18.34 -0.68 -5.95
C TRP A 44 18.70 -1.33 -4.62
N PRO A 45 18.62 -2.67 -4.51
CA PRO A 45 19.09 -3.38 -3.34
C PRO A 45 20.63 -3.41 -3.29
N HIS A 46 21.19 -3.17 -2.11
CA HIS A 46 22.63 -3.03 -1.91
C HIS A 46 23.10 -3.46 -0.51
N ASP A 47 24.41 -3.67 -0.36
CA ASP A 47 25.08 -3.89 0.92
C ASP A 47 25.32 -2.57 1.67
N GLU A 48 25.84 -2.64 2.90
CA GLU A 48 26.17 -1.43 3.70
C GLU A 48 27.21 -0.52 3.04
N GLN A 49 27.97 -1.01 2.05
CA GLN A 49 28.96 -0.23 1.31
C GLN A 49 28.38 0.38 0.02
N GLY A 50 27.07 0.23 -0.24
CA GLY A 50 26.39 0.78 -1.41
C GLY A 50 26.57 -0.03 -2.69
N ARG A 51 27.16 -1.23 -2.61
CA ARG A 51 27.34 -2.12 -3.78
C ARG A 51 26.08 -2.95 -3.99
N TYR A 52 25.73 -3.16 -5.25
CA TYR A 52 24.60 -4.02 -5.60
C TYR A 52 24.64 -5.35 -4.84
N SER A 53 23.52 -5.70 -4.24
CA SER A 53 23.32 -6.98 -3.58
C SER A 53 21.95 -7.52 -3.97
N PRO A 54 21.82 -8.80 -4.34
CA PRO A 54 20.53 -9.37 -4.68
C PRO A 54 19.62 -9.39 -3.43
N VAL A 55 18.31 -9.48 -3.66
CA VAL A 55 17.27 -9.34 -2.61
C VAL A 55 17.48 -10.29 -1.43
N GLU A 56 18.01 -11.49 -1.68
CA GLU A 56 18.31 -12.51 -0.67
C GLU A 56 19.34 -12.05 0.38
N THR A 57 20.21 -11.12 0.01
CA THR A 57 21.41 -10.74 0.77
C THR A 57 21.58 -9.24 0.95
N ALA A 58 20.67 -8.43 0.41
CA ALA A 58 20.74 -6.98 0.53
C ALA A 58 20.42 -6.54 1.96
N ASP A 59 21.28 -5.69 2.53
CA ASP A 59 21.06 -5.11 3.84
C ASP A 59 20.29 -3.80 3.75
N ARG A 60 20.26 -3.19 2.55
CA ARG A 60 19.57 -1.94 2.28
C ARG A 60 18.99 -1.90 0.88
N PHE A 61 18.08 -0.96 0.64
CA PHE A 61 17.72 -0.57 -0.72
C PHE A 61 17.45 0.92 -0.86
N ASN A 62 17.73 1.45 -2.05
CA ASN A 62 17.31 2.77 -2.48
C ASN A 62 16.07 2.67 -3.36
N VAL A 63 15.22 3.68 -3.32
CA VAL A 63 14.00 3.77 -4.12
C VAL A 63 13.98 5.09 -4.87
N ALA A 64 13.65 5.05 -6.16
CA ALA A 64 13.29 6.24 -6.92
C ALA A 64 11.83 6.15 -7.38
N ILE A 65 11.11 7.24 -7.14
CA ILE A 65 9.70 7.41 -7.44
C ILE A 65 9.57 8.45 -8.54
N TYR A 66 8.87 8.09 -9.62
CA TYR A 66 8.49 9.02 -10.66
C TYR A 66 7.03 9.43 -10.46
N LEU A 67 6.77 10.73 -10.62
CA LEU A 67 5.42 11.27 -10.63
C LEU A 67 5.09 11.73 -12.05
N PHE A 68 4.04 11.14 -12.62
CA PHE A 68 3.46 11.56 -13.88
C PHE A 68 2.10 12.21 -13.66
N ILE A 69 1.67 13.05 -14.61
CA ILE A 69 0.27 13.47 -14.67
C ILE A 69 -0.59 12.21 -14.84
N SER A 70 -1.64 12.06 -14.02
CA SER A 70 -2.45 10.84 -14.00
C SER A 70 -2.91 10.41 -15.39
N GLY A 71 -2.61 9.17 -15.77
CA GLY A 71 -3.01 8.56 -17.05
C GLY A 71 -2.06 8.89 -18.20
N THR A 72 -0.93 9.54 -17.96
CA THR A 72 0.06 9.88 -18.98
C THR A 72 1.48 9.51 -18.54
N LEU A 73 2.46 9.66 -19.44
CA LEU A 73 3.90 9.58 -19.13
C LEU A 73 4.55 10.98 -19.09
N GLU A 74 3.73 12.04 -18.99
CA GLU A 74 4.22 13.40 -18.85
C GLU A 74 4.59 13.64 -17.38
N PRO A 75 5.86 13.98 -17.06
CA PRO A 75 6.25 14.23 -15.69
C PRO A 75 5.53 15.42 -15.08
N VAL A 76 5.35 15.40 -13.76
CA VAL A 76 4.89 16.60 -13.05
C VAL A 76 5.88 17.77 -13.23
N PRO A 77 5.42 19.03 -13.14
CA PRO A 77 6.29 20.20 -13.27
C PRO A 77 7.45 20.21 -12.27
N CYS A 78 8.59 20.80 -12.63
CA CYS A 78 9.71 20.96 -11.70
C CYS A 78 9.39 21.86 -10.51
N SER A 79 8.31 22.65 -10.56
CA SER A 79 7.78 23.42 -9.42
C SER A 79 6.87 22.60 -8.48
N PHE A 80 6.53 21.35 -8.82
CA PHE A 80 5.68 20.49 -7.99
C PHE A 80 6.35 20.16 -6.66
N ASP A 81 5.79 20.62 -5.54
CA ASP A 81 6.42 20.65 -4.22
C ASP A 81 5.62 19.91 -3.14
N ARG A 82 4.65 19.08 -3.54
CA ARG A 82 3.89 18.25 -2.60
C ARG A 82 4.78 17.19 -1.94
N PRO A 83 4.65 16.97 -0.62
CA PRO A 83 5.29 15.85 0.05
C PRO A 83 4.92 14.50 -0.58
N VAL A 84 5.92 13.63 -0.72
CA VAL A 84 5.78 12.28 -1.26
C VAL A 84 6.22 11.28 -0.21
N HIS A 85 5.32 10.37 0.15
CA HIS A 85 5.52 9.39 1.20
C HIS A 85 5.64 8.00 0.61
N LEU A 86 6.73 7.31 0.96
CA LEU A 86 6.89 5.88 0.70
C LEU A 86 6.40 5.10 1.92
N TRP A 87 5.38 4.30 1.74
CA TRP A 87 4.81 3.42 2.75
C TRP A 87 5.47 2.05 2.68
N SER A 88 5.89 1.48 3.82
CA SER A 88 6.51 0.15 3.90
C SER A 88 5.91 -0.74 5.00
N ASP A 89 5.24 -1.84 4.65
CA ASP A 89 4.67 -2.78 5.63
C ASP A 89 5.72 -3.77 6.16
N GLY A 90 6.73 -3.26 6.88
CA GLY A 90 7.78 -4.10 7.47
C GLY A 90 7.28 -5.13 8.51
N ILE A 91 8.22 -5.70 9.28
CA ILE A 91 8.04 -6.71 10.36
C ILE A 91 6.89 -6.42 11.34
N GLN A 92 6.45 -5.16 11.40
CA GLN A 92 5.32 -4.70 12.19
C GLN A 92 4.00 -4.66 11.41
N ARG A 93 3.75 -5.51 10.40
CA ARG A 93 2.44 -5.81 9.75
C ARG A 93 1.68 -4.65 9.08
N ASN A 94 2.16 -3.41 9.14
CA ASN A 94 1.46 -2.20 8.70
C ASN A 94 2.45 -1.13 8.24
N ALA A 95 2.10 -0.42 7.17
CA ALA A 95 3.05 0.44 6.47
C ALA A 95 3.44 1.74 7.20
N ARG A 96 4.73 2.11 7.32
CA ARG A 96 5.15 3.43 7.83
C ARG A 96 5.63 4.35 6.70
N PRO A 97 5.30 5.66 6.73
CA PRO A 97 5.78 6.60 5.73
C PRO A 97 7.24 7.00 5.98
N GLY A 98 8.06 6.98 4.92
CA GLY A 98 9.31 7.72 4.82
C GLY A 98 9.16 8.86 3.81
N GLU A 99 9.65 10.05 4.12
CA GLU A 99 9.57 11.20 3.21
C GLU A 99 10.67 11.10 2.15
N ALA A 100 10.26 11.04 0.88
CA ALA A 100 11.19 10.96 -0.23
C ALA A 100 11.71 12.36 -0.62
N ARG A 101 13.02 12.45 -0.89
CA ARG A 101 13.66 13.71 -1.23
C ARG A 101 13.56 13.98 -2.73
N LYS A 102 13.00 15.13 -3.10
CA LYS A 102 12.98 15.59 -4.48
C LYS A 102 14.37 15.93 -5.00
N VAL A 103 14.69 15.44 -6.19
CA VAL A 103 15.89 15.74 -6.98
C VAL A 103 15.50 15.98 -8.43
N ILE A 104 16.33 16.74 -9.17
CA ILE A 104 16.16 16.87 -10.61
C ILE A 104 17.09 15.88 -11.31
N ARG A 105 16.53 15.05 -12.18
CA ARG A 105 17.26 14.00 -12.91
C ARG A 105 17.01 14.10 -14.40
N ARG A 106 17.94 13.51 -15.17
CA ARG A 106 17.77 13.26 -16.59
C ARG A 106 17.48 11.77 -16.80
N VAL A 107 16.29 11.45 -17.30
CA VAL A 107 15.83 10.10 -17.59
C VAL A 107 15.57 10.02 -19.08
N ASP A 108 16.29 9.15 -19.78
CA ASP A 108 16.23 9.01 -21.25
C ASP A 108 16.29 10.36 -22.00
N GLY A 109 17.23 11.22 -21.59
CA GLY A 109 17.40 12.52 -22.20
C GLY A 109 16.39 13.61 -21.80
N LYS A 110 15.38 13.29 -20.98
CA LYS A 110 14.38 14.24 -20.46
C LYS A 110 14.70 14.67 -19.04
N THR A 111 14.58 15.97 -18.74
CA THR A 111 14.81 16.50 -17.38
C THR A 111 13.49 16.50 -16.61
N MET A 112 13.44 15.90 -15.43
CA MET A 112 12.23 15.85 -14.60
C MET A 112 12.54 15.77 -13.10
N PRO A 113 11.59 16.13 -12.22
CA PRO A 113 11.72 15.83 -10.81
C PRO A 113 11.55 14.32 -10.55
N VAL A 114 12.37 13.80 -9.64
CA VAL A 114 12.34 12.42 -9.14
C VAL A 114 12.42 12.48 -7.62
N TRP A 115 11.71 11.59 -6.93
CA TRP A 115 11.74 11.50 -5.47
C TRP A 115 12.53 10.27 -5.05
N GLU A 116 13.61 10.48 -4.30
CA GLU A 116 14.53 9.42 -3.89
C GLU A 116 14.45 9.20 -2.39
N LEU A 117 14.38 7.95 -1.97
CA LEU A 117 14.61 7.52 -0.59
C LEU A 117 15.80 6.55 -0.60
N ASN A 118 16.83 6.87 0.17
CA ASN A 118 18.06 6.09 0.20
C ASN A 118 18.22 5.33 1.52
N ASP A 119 18.95 4.22 1.47
CA ASP A 119 19.41 3.44 2.61
C ASP A 119 18.28 2.91 3.50
N PHE A 120 17.16 2.47 2.90
CA PHE A 120 16.11 1.82 3.67
C PHE A 120 16.63 0.48 4.21
N ASP A 121 16.47 0.23 5.52
CA ASP A 121 16.94 -1.01 6.17
C ASP A 121 16.18 -2.23 5.65
N ALA A 122 16.91 -3.17 5.06
CA ALA A 122 16.43 -4.47 4.61
C ALA A 122 17.00 -5.65 5.42
N ALA A 123 18.02 -5.41 6.26
CA ALA A 123 18.66 -6.47 7.05
C ALA A 123 17.67 -7.10 8.03
N SER A 124 16.85 -6.28 8.70
CA SER A 124 15.80 -6.75 9.59
C SER A 124 14.71 -7.58 8.86
N LEU A 125 14.46 -7.28 7.58
CA LEU A 125 13.50 -8.01 6.74
C LEU A 125 13.99 -9.42 6.40
N ARG A 126 15.30 -9.55 6.11
CA ARG A 126 15.94 -10.84 5.83
C ARG A 126 15.82 -11.81 7.00
N GLU A 127 16.08 -11.34 8.23
CA GLU A 127 16.04 -12.19 9.43
C GLU A 127 14.67 -12.80 9.69
N THR A 128 13.61 -12.06 9.36
CA THR A 128 12.23 -12.50 9.61
C THR A 128 11.64 -13.31 8.47
N ARG A 129 12.30 -13.37 7.30
CA ARG A 129 11.76 -13.93 6.05
C ARG A 129 10.38 -13.37 5.68
N LEU A 130 10.06 -12.18 6.15
CA LEU A 130 8.79 -11.52 5.84
C LEU A 130 8.95 -10.71 4.55
N ALA A 131 7.91 -10.72 3.73
CA ALA A 131 7.82 -9.81 2.61
C ALA A 131 7.68 -8.37 3.12
N THR A 132 8.27 -7.42 2.41
CA THR A 132 7.99 -5.99 2.58
C THR A 132 7.43 -5.42 1.29
N HIS A 133 6.30 -4.76 1.39
CA HIS A 133 5.58 -4.13 0.31
C HIS A 133 5.71 -2.62 0.45
N LEU A 134 5.96 -1.99 -0.69
CA LEU A 134 6.15 -0.56 -0.81
C LEU A 134 5.07 0.01 -1.72
N PHE A 135 4.46 1.11 -1.31
CA PHE A 135 3.59 1.91 -2.17
C PHE A 135 3.74 3.40 -1.82
N VAL A 136 3.26 4.28 -2.69
CA VAL A 136 3.47 5.73 -2.57
C VAL A 136 2.15 6.46 -2.39
N THR A 137 2.17 7.51 -1.58
CA THR A 137 1.10 8.53 -1.59
C THR A 137 1.71 9.91 -1.76
N VAL A 138 0.91 10.85 -2.29
CA VAL A 138 1.32 12.25 -2.47
C VAL A 138 0.32 13.16 -1.77
N ASP A 139 0.81 14.06 -0.92
CA ASP A 139 -0.06 14.86 -0.07
C ASP A 139 -0.85 15.91 -0.87
N GLY A 140 -2.16 16.01 -0.56
CA GLY A 140 -3.03 17.05 -1.11
C GLY A 140 -3.34 16.91 -2.60
N VAL A 141 -3.04 15.76 -3.21
CA VAL A 141 -3.38 15.43 -4.61
C VAL A 141 -3.82 13.98 -4.68
N ALA A 142 -4.80 13.68 -5.53
CA ALA A 142 -5.18 12.29 -5.77
C ALA A 142 -4.00 11.55 -6.42
N SER A 143 -3.65 10.37 -5.90
CA SER A 143 -2.52 9.60 -6.42
C SER A 143 -2.87 8.13 -6.61
N ARG A 144 -2.41 7.56 -7.73
CA ARG A 144 -2.37 6.10 -7.95
C ARG A 144 -0.94 5.63 -7.77
N SER A 145 -0.74 4.50 -7.11
CA SER A 145 0.60 3.94 -6.93
C SER A 145 0.65 2.47 -7.30
N ASN A 146 1.79 2.01 -7.80
CA ASN A 146 2.08 0.58 -7.88
C ASN A 146 2.49 0.04 -6.50
N VAL A 147 2.50 -1.28 -6.37
CA VAL A 147 3.09 -1.94 -5.21
C VAL A 147 4.35 -2.65 -5.63
N TRP A 148 5.47 -2.29 -5.01
CA TRP A 148 6.69 -3.06 -5.10
C TRP A 148 6.83 -4.00 -3.91
N THR A 149 7.50 -5.14 -4.08
CA THR A 149 7.67 -6.11 -2.99
C THR A 149 9.10 -6.59 -2.92
N HIS A 150 9.70 -6.49 -1.74
CA HIS A 150 10.97 -7.08 -1.35
C HIS A 150 10.72 -8.42 -0.65
N ALA A 151 10.93 -9.53 -1.36
CA ALA A 151 10.88 -10.87 -0.79
C ALA A 151 11.53 -11.89 -1.73
N VAL A 152 12.13 -12.92 -1.13
CA VAL A 152 12.50 -14.16 -1.83
C VAL A 152 11.25 -14.97 -2.16
N ASP A 153 10.20 -14.86 -1.34
CA ASP A 153 8.88 -15.42 -1.59
C ASP A 153 7.84 -14.54 -0.89
N ALA A 154 7.13 -13.68 -1.63
CA ALA A 154 6.11 -12.82 -1.05
C ALA A 154 4.74 -13.47 -0.90
N ARG A 155 4.60 -14.78 -1.15
CA ARG A 155 3.30 -15.43 -1.00
C ARG A 155 2.84 -15.27 0.42
N THR A 156 1.63 -14.75 0.60
CA THR A 156 1.05 -14.67 1.93
C THR A 156 0.57 -16.06 2.33
N ILE A 157 1.44 -16.82 3.01
CA ILE A 157 1.08 -18.13 3.55
C ILE A 157 0.31 -17.89 4.85
N LEU A 158 -0.91 -18.42 4.96
CA LEU A 158 -1.82 -18.28 6.11
C LEU A 158 -1.31 -18.95 7.41
N SER A 159 -0.02 -19.24 7.53
CA SER A 159 0.57 -20.10 8.56
C SER A 159 0.64 -19.50 9.97
N ASN A 160 0.20 -18.27 10.17
CA ASN A 160 0.03 -17.72 11.52
C ASN A 160 -1.44 -17.38 11.72
N PRO A 161 -2.10 -17.82 12.82
CA PRO A 161 -3.42 -17.32 13.14
C PRO A 161 -3.30 -15.81 13.20
N ILE A 162 -4.03 -15.13 12.31
CA ILE A 162 -4.19 -13.70 12.38
C ILE A 162 -4.64 -13.40 13.80
N THR A 163 -3.89 -12.57 14.51
CA THR A 163 -4.15 -12.27 15.92
C THR A 163 -5.50 -11.56 15.95
N ARG A 164 -6.58 -12.34 16.12
CA ARG A 164 -7.93 -11.80 16.18
C ARG A 164 -7.98 -10.81 17.32
N PRO A 165 -8.69 -9.69 17.16
CA PRO A 165 -8.81 -8.76 18.25
C PRO A 165 -9.36 -9.40 19.52
N THR A 166 -8.65 -9.14 20.60
CA THR A 166 -8.99 -9.55 21.96
C THR A 166 -9.91 -8.54 22.67
N GLY A 167 -10.26 -7.44 21.99
CA GLY A 167 -11.11 -6.37 22.51
C GLY A 167 -11.63 -5.41 21.42
N GLN A 168 -12.31 -4.35 21.84
CA GLN A 168 -12.88 -3.32 20.98
C GLN A 168 -12.42 -1.93 21.44
N SER A 169 -12.15 -1.03 20.49
CA SER A 169 -11.84 0.37 20.80
C SER A 169 -13.00 1.01 21.59
N PRO A 170 -12.73 2.01 22.45
CA PRO A 170 -13.81 2.71 23.15
C PRO A 170 -14.77 3.38 22.16
N GLU A 171 -16.08 3.31 22.41
CA GLU A 171 -17.11 3.94 21.56
C GLU A 171 -16.96 5.46 21.46
N SER A 172 -16.29 6.09 22.44
CA SER A 172 -15.95 7.52 22.43
C SER A 172 -14.92 7.91 21.35
N TYR A 173 -14.36 6.95 20.62
CA TYR A 173 -13.49 7.16 19.46
C TYR A 173 -14.11 6.59 18.18
N PRO A 174 -15.29 7.07 17.74
CA PRO A 174 -16.03 6.46 16.63
C PRO A 174 -15.40 6.73 15.26
N THR A 175 -14.63 7.81 15.12
CA THR A 175 -13.94 8.22 13.89
C THR A 175 -12.46 8.42 14.17
N PRO A 176 -11.70 7.32 14.34
CA PRO A 176 -10.25 7.40 14.48
C PRO A 176 -9.65 8.11 13.25
N LEU A 177 -8.77 9.08 13.46
CA LEU A 177 -7.97 9.67 12.38
C LEU A 177 -6.98 8.66 11.77
N VAL A 178 -6.68 7.59 12.52
CA VAL A 178 -5.68 6.57 12.17
C VAL A 178 -6.19 5.17 12.49
N VAL A 179 -6.14 4.26 11.50
CA VAL A 179 -6.54 2.85 11.64
C VAL A 179 -5.54 1.91 11.00
N GLY A 180 -5.54 0.65 11.43
CA GLY A 180 -4.95 -0.45 10.64
C GLY A 180 -6.02 -1.17 9.84
N SER A 181 -5.67 -1.71 8.67
CA SER A 181 -6.54 -2.65 7.95
C SER A 181 -5.83 -3.99 7.76
N GLU A 182 -6.51 -5.07 8.12
CA GLU A 182 -5.97 -6.44 8.10
C GLU A 182 -6.81 -7.32 7.18
N ILE A 183 -6.18 -8.00 6.23
CA ILE A 183 -6.83 -8.98 5.34
C ILE A 183 -6.88 -10.31 6.07
N LEU A 184 -8.08 -10.71 6.51
CA LEU A 184 -8.33 -11.85 7.36
C LEU A 184 -8.45 -13.18 6.62
N VAL A 185 -9.18 -13.15 5.52
CA VAL A 185 -9.54 -14.35 4.76
C VAL A 185 -9.37 -14.00 3.30
N VAL A 186 -8.66 -14.88 2.60
CA VAL A 186 -8.65 -14.92 1.15
C VAL A 186 -9.03 -16.33 0.74
N TRP A 187 -10.21 -16.47 0.15
CA TRP A 187 -10.79 -17.76 -0.23
C TRP A 187 -10.83 -17.85 -1.76
N PRO A 188 -9.85 -18.48 -2.42
CA PRO A 188 -9.88 -18.70 -3.86
C PRO A 188 -10.91 -19.78 -4.24
N HIS A 189 -11.81 -19.50 -5.18
CA HIS A 189 -12.85 -20.44 -5.57
C HIS A 189 -13.21 -20.38 -7.05
N ASP A 190 -13.89 -21.42 -7.53
CA ASP A 190 -14.50 -21.46 -8.85
C ASP A 190 -15.85 -20.71 -8.91
N GLN A 191 -16.46 -20.63 -10.09
CA GLN A 191 -17.75 -19.96 -10.29
C GLN A 191 -18.92 -20.60 -9.51
N GLN A 192 -18.74 -21.82 -8.98
CA GLN A 192 -19.72 -22.51 -8.15
C GLN A 192 -19.44 -22.33 -6.65
N GLY A 193 -18.45 -21.51 -6.28
CA GLY A 193 -18.07 -21.26 -4.89
C GLY A 193 -17.19 -22.34 -4.27
N ARG A 194 -16.72 -23.33 -5.05
CA ARG A 194 -15.87 -24.42 -4.53
C ARG A 194 -14.44 -23.95 -4.42
N LEU A 195 -13.82 -24.20 -3.27
CA LEU A 195 -12.41 -23.89 -3.02
C LEU A 195 -11.53 -24.48 -4.14
N THR A 196 -10.61 -23.67 -4.65
CA THR A 196 -9.65 -24.08 -5.68
C THR A 196 -8.28 -23.52 -5.38
N SER A 197 -7.26 -24.01 -6.10
CA SER A 197 -5.89 -23.53 -5.89
C SER A 197 -5.74 -22.07 -6.34
N VAL A 198 -4.78 -21.36 -5.75
CA VAL A 198 -4.38 -20.00 -6.16
C VAL A 198 -4.14 -19.92 -7.68
N SER A 199 -3.49 -20.92 -8.27
CA SER A 199 -3.17 -20.99 -9.71
C SER A 199 -4.36 -21.18 -10.64
N SER A 200 -5.52 -21.60 -10.13
CA SER A 200 -6.68 -21.98 -10.93
C SER A 200 -7.97 -21.26 -10.54
N ALA A 201 -7.89 -20.34 -9.58
CA ALA A 201 -9.05 -19.60 -9.09
C ALA A 201 -9.44 -18.52 -10.10
N PRO A 202 -10.67 -18.56 -10.64
CA PRO A 202 -11.23 -17.41 -11.34
C PRO A 202 -11.70 -16.32 -10.37
N LEU A 203 -12.06 -16.69 -9.14
CA LEU A 203 -12.68 -15.80 -8.17
C LEU A 203 -12.00 -15.90 -6.80
N VAL A 204 -12.12 -14.83 -6.02
CA VAL A 204 -11.67 -14.81 -4.64
C VAL A 204 -12.59 -14.00 -3.73
N ASN A 205 -12.88 -14.53 -2.54
CA ASN A 205 -13.54 -13.76 -1.49
C ASN A 205 -12.50 -13.21 -0.52
N VAL A 206 -12.61 -11.93 -0.21
CA VAL A 206 -11.70 -11.23 0.69
C VAL A 206 -12.48 -10.68 1.87
N ARG A 207 -11.98 -10.93 3.09
CA ARG A 207 -12.50 -10.30 4.30
C ARG A 207 -11.44 -9.39 4.90
N VAL A 208 -11.82 -8.15 5.18
CA VAL A 208 -10.96 -7.14 5.81
C VAL A 208 -11.50 -6.81 7.19
N GLN A 209 -10.61 -6.60 8.15
CA GLN A 209 -10.91 -6.05 9.45
C GLN A 209 -10.19 -4.72 9.65
N ILE A 210 -10.88 -3.76 10.27
CA ILE A 210 -10.26 -2.51 10.71
C ILE A 210 -9.92 -2.61 12.20
N VAL A 211 -8.65 -2.40 12.50
CA VAL A 211 -8.10 -2.48 13.86
C VAL A 211 -7.71 -1.10 14.38
N TRP A 212 -7.77 -0.94 15.70
CA TRP A 212 -7.26 0.24 16.35
C TRP A 212 -5.74 0.26 16.27
N TRP A 213 -5.19 1.24 15.55
CA TRP A 213 -3.75 1.30 15.27
C TRP A 213 -2.85 1.27 16.51
N GLU A 214 -3.22 2.01 17.56
CA GLU A 214 -2.43 2.08 18.81
C GLU A 214 -2.46 0.77 19.60
N ARG A 215 -3.53 -0.01 19.45
CA ARG A 215 -3.71 -1.31 20.10
C ARG A 215 -4.26 -2.31 19.11
N ARG A 216 -3.38 -2.84 18.27
CA ARG A 216 -3.73 -3.72 17.15
C ARG A 216 -4.47 -5.00 17.54
N THR A 217 -4.44 -5.36 18.82
CA THR A 217 -5.27 -6.44 19.37
C THR A 217 -6.72 -6.00 19.63
N TYR A 218 -7.14 -4.82 19.18
CA TYR A 218 -8.48 -4.27 19.36
C TYR A 218 -9.10 -3.97 17.99
N SER A 219 -10.33 -4.45 17.79
CA SER A 219 -11.14 -4.09 16.63
C SER A 219 -11.62 -2.66 16.79
N GLN A 220 -11.82 -1.95 15.69
CA GLN A 220 -12.55 -0.69 15.78
C GLN A 220 -14.00 -0.86 16.19
N ALA A 221 -14.57 0.20 16.74
CA ALA A 221 -15.97 0.28 17.12
C ALA A 221 -16.89 0.19 15.89
N LEU A 222 -18.08 -0.40 16.06
CA LEU A 222 -19.11 -0.48 15.01
C LEU A 222 -19.62 0.89 14.54
N ALA A 223 -19.37 1.94 15.33
CA ALA A 223 -19.71 3.32 15.00
C ALA A 223 -18.85 3.91 13.87
N MET A 224 -17.82 3.20 13.39
CA MET A 224 -17.06 3.60 12.20
C MET A 224 -17.96 3.52 10.96
N THR A 225 -18.30 4.69 10.41
CA THR A 225 -19.16 4.82 9.22
C THR A 225 -18.40 5.00 7.91
N LYS A 226 -17.06 5.05 7.98
CA LYS A 226 -16.22 5.29 6.80
C LYS A 226 -16.27 4.10 5.85
N PRO A 227 -16.51 4.32 4.54
CA PRO A 227 -16.35 3.28 3.53
C PRO A 227 -14.94 2.68 3.58
N VAL A 228 -14.87 1.37 3.37
CA VAL A 228 -13.59 0.65 3.22
C VAL A 228 -13.53 0.14 1.79
N ARG A 229 -12.51 0.57 1.06
CA ARG A 229 -12.26 0.20 -0.33
C ARG A 229 -11.16 -0.83 -0.40
N LEU A 230 -11.33 -1.83 -1.26
CA LEU A 230 -10.28 -2.77 -1.60
C LEU A 230 -9.64 -2.33 -2.91
N TYR A 231 -8.31 -2.32 -2.92
CA TYR A 231 -7.51 -2.02 -4.10
C TYR A 231 -6.74 -3.26 -4.52
N ARG A 232 -6.55 -3.41 -5.83
CA ARG A 232 -5.69 -4.43 -6.43
C ARG A 232 -4.60 -3.82 -7.28
N ALA A 233 -3.43 -4.43 -7.28
CA ALA A 233 -2.43 -4.21 -8.33
C ALA A 233 -2.08 -5.56 -8.97
N ILE A 234 -1.93 -5.57 -10.29
CA ILE A 234 -1.42 -6.75 -10.99
C ILE A 234 0.03 -6.51 -11.41
N ASP A 235 0.92 -7.41 -11.00
CA ASP A 235 2.36 -7.34 -11.23
C ASP A 235 2.97 -6.03 -10.66
N ASN A 236 3.42 -5.13 -11.53
CA ASN A 236 3.90 -3.78 -11.18
C ASN A 236 2.94 -2.68 -11.66
N GLY A 237 1.69 -3.04 -11.97
CA GLY A 237 0.63 -2.09 -12.32
C GLY A 237 0.19 -1.25 -11.14
N PHE A 238 -0.70 -0.29 -11.41
CA PHE A 238 -1.26 0.58 -10.37
C PHE A 238 -2.25 -0.18 -9.48
N LEU A 239 -2.40 0.32 -8.26
CA LEU A 239 -3.52 0.04 -7.37
C LEU A 239 -4.80 0.63 -7.99
N GLU A 240 -5.68 -0.26 -8.40
CA GLU A 240 -7.01 0.03 -8.90
C GLU A 240 -8.04 -0.34 -7.84
N GLU A 241 -9.05 0.49 -7.66
CA GLU A 241 -10.18 0.14 -6.81
C GLU A 241 -10.92 -1.07 -7.41
N VAL A 242 -11.16 -2.08 -6.57
CA VAL A 242 -11.95 -3.26 -6.91
C VAL A 242 -13.39 -3.10 -6.45
N GLY A 243 -13.59 -2.40 -5.34
CA GLY A 243 -14.92 -2.03 -4.86
C GLY A 243 -14.93 -1.59 -3.40
N ILE A 244 -16.15 -1.33 -2.91
CA ILE A 244 -16.44 -0.94 -1.54
C ILE A 244 -16.95 -2.15 -0.77
N GLY A 245 -16.38 -2.41 0.41
CA GLY A 245 -16.67 -3.59 1.20
C GLY A 245 -18.03 -3.52 1.88
N GLN A 246 -18.72 -4.66 1.90
CA GLN A 246 -19.98 -4.79 2.65
C GLN A 246 -19.67 -4.99 4.14
N MET A 247 -20.06 -4.02 4.97
CA MET A 247 -19.83 -4.11 6.41
C MET A 247 -20.74 -5.16 7.04
N ARG A 248 -20.16 -6.04 7.85
CA ARG A 248 -20.83 -7.04 8.69
C ARG A 248 -20.35 -6.88 10.12
N SER A 249 -21.28 -7.04 11.04
CA SER A 249 -21.01 -7.12 12.47
C SER A 249 -20.69 -8.57 12.82
N VAL A 250 -19.45 -8.87 13.18
CA VAL A 250 -19.00 -10.24 13.45
C VAL A 250 -18.43 -10.34 14.87
N PRO A 251 -18.84 -11.35 15.65
CA PRO A 251 -18.18 -11.68 16.91
C PRO A 251 -16.71 -12.00 16.65
N GLN A 252 -15.81 -11.27 17.30
CA GLN A 252 -14.36 -11.33 17.08
C GLN A 252 -13.68 -12.40 17.94
N ASN A 253 -14.44 -13.13 18.77
CA ASN A 253 -13.87 -13.95 19.83
C ASN A 253 -13.93 -15.47 19.55
N LEU A 254 -12.81 -16.14 19.80
CA LEU A 254 -12.70 -17.60 19.94
C LEU A 254 -12.48 -18.03 21.40
N ASP A 255 -12.29 -17.08 22.33
CA ASP A 255 -12.20 -17.37 23.77
C ASP A 255 -13.61 -17.35 24.39
N PRO A 256 -14.21 -18.52 24.69
CA PRO A 256 -15.54 -18.60 25.29
C PRO A 256 -15.61 -18.02 26.70
N SER A 257 -14.46 -17.72 27.34
CA SER A 257 -14.40 -17.18 28.70
C SER A 257 -14.48 -15.64 28.79
N ARG A 258 -14.48 -14.94 27.65
CA ARG A 258 -14.59 -13.47 27.58
C ARG A 258 -15.82 -13.03 26.77
N PRO A 259 -16.54 -11.96 27.16
CA PRO A 259 -17.61 -11.42 26.35
C PRO A 259 -17.08 -11.10 24.95
N SER A 260 -17.78 -11.57 23.92
CA SER A 260 -17.33 -11.40 22.53
C SER A 260 -17.30 -9.93 22.18
N ALA A 261 -16.11 -9.39 21.91
CA ALA A 261 -16.02 -8.12 21.20
C ALA A 261 -16.66 -8.31 19.82
N THR A 262 -17.61 -7.48 19.45
CA THR A 262 -18.20 -7.48 18.11
C THR A 262 -17.61 -6.33 17.33
N GLY A 263 -17.05 -6.61 16.17
CA GLY A 263 -16.33 -5.62 15.36
C GLY A 263 -16.81 -5.60 13.91
N PRO A 264 -16.64 -4.47 13.20
CA PRO A 264 -16.93 -4.41 11.78
C PRO A 264 -15.89 -5.23 11.01
N VAL A 265 -16.37 -6.10 10.13
CA VAL A 265 -15.58 -6.68 9.05
C VAL A 265 -16.19 -6.27 7.72
N TYR A 266 -15.37 -6.18 6.69
CA TYR A 266 -15.77 -5.74 5.36
C TYR A 266 -15.52 -6.90 4.39
N GLU A 267 -16.57 -7.32 3.71
CA GLU A 267 -16.55 -8.46 2.80
C GLU A 267 -16.57 -8.00 1.35
N PHE A 268 -15.72 -8.64 0.55
CA PHE A 268 -15.59 -8.44 -0.89
C PHE A 268 -15.73 -9.82 -1.53
N ASN A 269 -16.88 -10.08 -2.16
CA ASN A 269 -17.21 -11.39 -2.69
C ASN A 269 -16.99 -11.45 -4.21
N ASP A 270 -16.63 -12.63 -4.69
CA ASP A 270 -16.51 -13.00 -6.10
C ASP A 270 -15.62 -12.05 -6.91
N LEU A 271 -14.48 -11.64 -6.33
CA LEU A 271 -13.52 -10.77 -7.01
C LEU A 271 -12.86 -11.52 -8.16
N ASP A 272 -12.94 -10.97 -9.37
CA ASP A 272 -12.34 -11.57 -10.56
C ASP A 272 -10.80 -11.53 -10.51
N VAL A 273 -10.22 -12.72 -10.47
CA VAL A 273 -8.78 -13.00 -10.54
C VAL A 273 -8.42 -13.92 -11.72
N SER A 274 -9.37 -14.20 -12.62
CA SER A 274 -9.20 -15.14 -13.75
C SER A 274 -8.10 -14.76 -14.73
N GLY A 275 -7.69 -13.49 -14.77
CA GLY A 275 -6.59 -12.97 -15.59
C GLY A 275 -5.19 -13.16 -15.01
N THR A 276 -5.02 -13.89 -13.89
CA THR A 276 -3.74 -13.98 -13.17
C THR A 276 -2.83 -15.14 -13.60
N GLY A 277 -3.37 -16.21 -14.20
CA GLY A 277 -2.57 -17.32 -14.75
C GLY A 277 -1.48 -17.87 -13.80
N THR A 278 -0.53 -18.62 -14.34
CA THR A 278 0.53 -19.29 -13.54
C THR A 278 1.73 -18.40 -13.20
N GLY A 279 1.67 -17.08 -13.42
CA GLY A 279 2.84 -16.23 -13.27
C GLY A 279 2.60 -14.76 -12.96
N ARG A 280 1.34 -14.32 -12.83
CA ARG A 280 1.06 -12.93 -12.44
C ARG A 280 0.84 -12.84 -10.94
N ARG A 281 1.22 -11.70 -10.40
CA ARG A 281 1.08 -11.38 -8.97
C ARG A 281 -0.13 -10.48 -8.77
N TYR A 282 -1.09 -10.90 -7.97
CA TYR A 282 -2.18 -10.05 -7.52
C TYR A 282 -1.85 -9.52 -6.14
N THR A 283 -1.82 -8.21 -5.99
CA THR A 283 -1.57 -7.56 -4.71
C THR A 283 -2.85 -6.88 -4.25
N LEU A 284 -3.23 -7.09 -3.00
CA LEU A 284 -4.43 -6.54 -2.38
C LEU A 284 -4.07 -5.69 -1.17
N LEU A 285 -4.75 -4.57 -1.00
CA LEU A 285 -4.76 -3.81 0.24
C LEU A 285 -6.10 -3.09 0.40
N ALA A 286 -6.46 -2.74 1.63
CA ALA A 286 -7.70 -2.04 1.91
C ALA A 286 -7.45 -0.71 2.61
N LEU A 287 -8.17 0.34 2.19
CA LEU A 287 -8.07 1.68 2.77
C LEU A 287 -9.46 2.13 3.26
N ALA A 288 -9.50 2.82 4.40
CA ALA A 288 -10.70 3.49 4.88
C ALA A 288 -10.72 4.95 4.40
N ASP A 289 -11.84 5.37 3.81
CA ASP A 289 -12.00 6.73 3.27
C ASP A 289 -11.79 7.81 4.36
N ASP A 290 -11.16 8.92 3.97
CA ASP A 290 -10.81 10.06 4.83
C ASP A 290 -10.04 9.71 6.11
N THR A 291 -9.37 8.56 6.14
CA THR A 291 -8.72 8.03 7.34
C THR A 291 -7.30 7.58 7.00
N ILE A 292 -6.33 7.93 7.84
CA ILE A 292 -4.97 7.38 7.68
C ILE A 292 -5.07 5.88 7.94
N THR A 293 -4.94 5.10 6.88
CA THR A 293 -4.97 3.66 6.97
C THR A 293 -3.56 3.14 6.85
N TYR A 294 -3.19 2.29 7.80
CA TYR A 294 -1.97 1.50 7.80
C TYR A 294 -2.34 0.10 7.29
N PRO A 295 -2.27 -0.17 5.98
CA PRO A 295 -2.75 -1.43 5.45
C PRO A 295 -1.76 -2.56 5.63
N GLN A 296 -2.32 -3.76 5.79
CA GLN A 296 -1.66 -5.00 5.45
C GLN A 296 -1.77 -5.23 3.94
N VAL A 297 -0.66 -5.56 3.30
CA VAL A 297 -0.65 -6.00 1.91
C VAL A 297 -0.72 -7.52 1.84
N TRP A 298 -1.57 -8.03 0.94
CA TRP A 298 -1.73 -9.45 0.70
C TRP A 298 -1.39 -9.78 -0.76
N VAL A 299 -0.70 -10.89 -0.99
CA VAL A 299 -0.25 -11.27 -2.33
C VAL A 299 -0.79 -12.65 -2.74
N HIS A 300 -1.61 -12.67 -3.79
CA HIS A 300 -2.05 -13.85 -4.55
C HIS A 300 -1.04 -14.13 -5.65
N ALA A 301 -0.21 -15.15 -5.53
CA ALA A 301 0.60 -15.58 -6.66
C ALA A 301 1.11 -17.02 -6.51
N VAL A 302 1.40 -17.65 -7.65
CA VAL A 302 2.14 -18.92 -7.69
C VAL A 302 3.64 -18.67 -7.47
N ASP A 303 4.14 -17.58 -8.04
CA ASP A 303 5.49 -17.03 -7.85
C ASP A 303 5.37 -15.57 -7.40
N ALA A 304 5.84 -15.28 -6.19
CA ALA A 304 5.78 -13.95 -5.59
C ALA A 304 7.17 -13.37 -5.34
N ARG A 305 8.18 -13.78 -6.11
CA ARG A 305 9.52 -13.20 -6.04
C ARG A 305 9.50 -11.72 -6.39
N THR A 306 10.46 -10.99 -5.85
CA THR A 306 10.74 -9.62 -6.26
C THR A 306 11.13 -9.56 -7.74
N TYR A 307 10.41 -8.73 -8.48
CA TYR A 307 10.84 -8.24 -9.79
C TYR A 307 11.27 -6.79 -9.65
N LEU A 308 12.45 -6.46 -10.17
CA LEU A 308 12.86 -5.06 -10.28
C LEU A 308 11.90 -4.35 -11.25
N PRO A 309 11.41 -3.15 -10.91
CA PRO A 309 10.58 -2.40 -11.84
C PRO A 309 11.33 -2.16 -13.16
N ARG A 310 10.58 -2.09 -14.26
CA ARG A 310 11.08 -1.54 -15.52
C ARG A 310 10.68 -0.08 -15.54
N PRO A 311 11.63 0.87 -15.44
CA PRO A 311 11.31 2.28 -15.41
C PRO A 311 10.51 2.70 -16.64
N ASP A 312 9.41 3.41 -16.45
CA ASP A 312 8.74 4.06 -17.57
C ASP A 312 9.64 5.17 -18.17
N ILE A 313 9.52 5.36 -19.48
CA ILE A 313 10.24 6.41 -20.22
C ILE A 313 9.34 7.66 -20.26
N PRO A 314 9.78 8.81 -19.72
CA PRO A 314 8.98 10.03 -19.75
C PRO A 314 8.75 10.51 -21.19
N SER A 315 7.53 10.93 -21.50
CA SER A 315 7.18 11.43 -22.84
C SER A 315 7.81 12.80 -23.15
N ALA A 316 8.11 13.59 -22.13
CA ALA A 316 8.70 14.92 -22.22
C ALA A 316 9.54 15.26 -20.96
N SER A 317 10.28 16.36 -21.01
CA SER A 317 10.82 16.98 -19.79
C SER A 317 9.68 17.58 -18.97
N GLY A 318 9.78 17.58 -17.65
CA GLY A 318 8.81 18.23 -16.78
C GLY A 318 8.71 19.74 -17.07
N ALA A 319 7.51 20.30 -17.00
CA ALA A 319 7.31 21.73 -17.24
C ALA A 319 8.15 22.59 -16.27
N GLY A 320 8.81 23.62 -16.81
CA GLY A 320 9.68 24.51 -16.03
C GLY A 320 10.98 23.87 -15.53
N CYS A 321 11.30 22.65 -15.96
CA CYS A 321 12.59 22.05 -15.66
C CYS A 321 13.72 22.73 -16.43
N PRO A 322 14.93 22.83 -15.85
CA PRO A 322 16.08 23.39 -16.55
C PRO A 322 16.37 22.59 -17.81
N THR A 323 16.42 23.29 -18.93
CA THR A 323 16.95 22.78 -20.19
C THR A 323 18.47 22.91 -20.13
N ASN A 324 19.17 21.80 -19.91
CA ASN A 324 20.61 21.74 -20.20
C ASN A 324 20.83 21.77 -21.70
#